data_AF-A0A514WW89-F1
#
_entry.id   AF-A0A514WW89-F1
#
_cell.length_a   1.000
_cell.length_b   1.000
_cell.length_c   1.000
_cell.angle_alpha   90.00
_cell.angle_beta   90.00
_cell.angle_gamma   90.00
#
_symmetry.space_group_name_H-M   'P 1'
#
loop_
_entity.id
_entity.type
_entity.pdbx_description
1 polymer ?
#
loop_
_entity_poly.entity_id
_entity_poly.type
_entity_poly.pdbx_seq_one_letter_code
_entity_poly.pdbx_strand_id
1 'polypeptide(L)'
;MRRSSLWILLFILCTGVGFLHGFLPQGISRDYIIRPTKVRILTTDELLFPKELRTLIEDELHVKLEVILTRDWNTLLANTVSTPSEDIVFLPSYWATTLRQQNLLSNLSIHDVELQQRVAPDFLDKSSNSARTFDFLPFYWIKTGFKTTNDQSFEAFLRNKKDSTLFLLADEDLILKHFQAWDEQGLTPMVQQKKILTLQLEELLKTDRVGTIELPVNEAHTDLQAEDQLSALLVWGAVVPSNSDKKDLAVEILNLLTTPLLQEKVLVQTPFNSTFTQVSDKALPVQRRASYIRDLQLKDTLLIDQKDVDAKLKLKTKYGVTL
;
A
#
# COMPACT_ATOMS: atom_id res chain seq x y z
N MET A 1 -58.25 61.53 20.17
CA MET A 1 -57.80 60.22 19.63
C MET A 1 -56.39 60.20 19.01
N ARG A 2 -55.59 61.28 19.01
CA ARG A 2 -54.23 61.29 18.38
C ARG A 2 -53.05 60.89 19.28
N ARG A 3 -53.21 60.87 20.62
CA ARG A 3 -52.12 60.56 21.55
C ARG A 3 -51.81 59.06 21.65
N SER A 4 -52.82 58.19 21.54
CA SER A 4 -52.64 56.73 21.67
C SER A 4 -51.86 56.12 20.50
N SER A 5 -52.03 56.66 19.29
CA SER A 5 -51.31 56.20 18.09
C SER A 5 -49.80 56.45 18.17
N LEU A 6 -49.38 57.55 18.83
CA LEU A 6 -47.97 57.89 18.98
C LEU A 6 -47.24 56.94 19.93
N TRP A 7 -47.92 56.51 21.00
CA TRP A 7 -47.38 55.53 21.95
C TRP A 7 -47.25 54.13 21.35
N ILE A 8 -48.23 53.72 20.53
CA ILE A 8 -48.16 52.43 19.82
C ILE A 8 -46.99 52.43 18.83
N LEU A 9 -46.78 53.53 18.10
CA LEU A 9 -45.69 53.65 17.14
C LEU A 9 -44.32 53.68 17.82
N LEU A 10 -44.21 54.36 18.97
CA LEU A 10 -43.02 54.34 19.82
C LEU A 10 -42.73 52.92 20.35
N PHE A 11 -43.76 52.19 20.77
CA PHE A 11 -43.62 50.82 21.28
C PHE A 11 -43.14 49.86 20.19
N ILE A 12 -43.69 49.95 18.97
CA ILE A 12 -43.26 49.17 17.80
C ILE A 12 -41.82 49.52 17.41
N LEU A 13 -41.42 50.80 17.50
CA LEU A 13 -40.06 51.22 17.14
C LEU A 13 -39.04 50.73 18.17
N CYS A 14 -39.35 50.81 19.48
CA CYS A 14 -38.48 50.30 20.54
C CYS A 14 -38.39 48.77 20.56
N THR A 15 -39.50 48.05 20.32
CA THR A 15 -39.48 46.58 20.27
C THR A 15 -38.93 46.05 18.94
N GLY A 16 -39.20 46.71 17.81
CA GLY A 16 -38.68 46.33 16.49
C GLY A 16 -37.18 46.58 16.33
N VAL A 17 -36.67 47.72 16.80
CA VAL A 17 -35.22 48.01 16.79
C VAL A 17 -34.50 47.17 17.85
N GLY A 18 -35.12 46.92 19.01
CA GLY A 18 -34.61 46.00 20.03
C GLY A 18 -34.57 44.54 19.59
N PHE A 19 -35.48 44.10 18.71
CA PHE A 19 -35.45 42.76 18.10
C PHE A 19 -34.38 42.65 17.01
N LEU A 20 -34.16 43.71 16.22
CA LEU A 20 -33.12 43.77 15.19
C LEU A 20 -31.69 43.97 15.74
N HIS A 21 -31.53 44.56 16.93
CA HIS A 21 -30.20 44.76 17.56
C HIS A 21 -29.94 43.87 18.78
N GLY A 22 -30.95 43.19 19.33
CA GLY A 22 -30.85 42.42 20.58
C GLY A 22 -31.03 40.91 20.45
N PHE A 23 -31.26 40.37 19.24
CA PHE A 23 -31.45 38.94 19.00
C PHE A 23 -30.57 38.36 17.88
N LEU A 24 -29.31 38.77 17.83
CA LEU A 24 -28.23 37.82 17.59
C LEU A 24 -27.56 37.57 18.94
N PRO A 25 -28.14 36.69 19.79
CA PRO A 25 -27.31 36.11 20.82
C PRO A 25 -26.18 35.41 20.08
N GLN A 26 -24.95 35.67 20.53
CA GLN A 26 -23.77 34.87 20.28
C GLN A 26 -24.01 33.43 20.77
N GLY A 27 -24.92 32.70 20.14
CA GLY A 27 -24.92 31.25 20.12
C GLY A 27 -23.87 30.88 19.07
N ILE A 28 -22.76 30.21 19.37
CA ILE A 28 -22.72 29.00 20.19
C ILE A 28 -24.02 28.20 19.98
N SER A 29 -24.42 28.04 18.71
CA SER A 29 -25.29 26.93 18.35
C SER A 29 -24.46 25.67 18.60
N ARG A 30 -24.75 25.06 19.75
CA ARG A 30 -24.44 23.67 20.08
C ARG A 30 -24.62 22.80 18.82
N ASP A 31 -23.66 21.90 18.63
CA ASP A 31 -23.68 20.74 17.72
C ASP A 31 -22.94 20.83 16.38
N TYR A 32 -21.99 21.75 16.22
CA TYR A 32 -20.84 21.51 15.33
C TYR A 32 -19.76 20.67 16.04
N ILE A 33 -20.15 19.55 16.65
CA ILE A 33 -19.25 18.39 16.64
C ILE A 33 -19.35 17.90 15.19
N ILE A 34 -18.61 18.52 14.27
CA ILE A 34 -18.36 17.91 12.96
C ILE A 34 -17.79 16.55 13.31
N ARG A 35 -18.59 15.50 13.15
CA ARG A 35 -18.05 14.15 13.25
C ARG A 35 -16.96 14.12 12.18
N PRO A 36 -15.69 13.94 12.55
CA PRO A 36 -14.60 13.96 11.59
C PRO A 36 -14.95 12.98 10.47
N THR A 37 -14.76 13.42 9.23
CA THR A 37 -15.08 12.60 8.05
C THR A 37 -14.32 11.29 8.16
N LYS A 38 -15.05 10.17 8.07
CA LYS A 38 -14.46 8.84 8.21
C LYS A 38 -13.88 8.40 6.86
N VAL A 39 -12.59 8.14 6.80
CA VAL A 39 -11.90 7.61 5.62
C VAL A 39 -11.50 6.18 5.87
N ARG A 40 -11.84 5.28 4.97
CA ARG A 40 -11.56 3.85 5.11
C ARG A 40 -10.35 3.44 4.29
N ILE A 41 -9.40 2.81 4.95
CA ILE A 41 -8.11 2.42 4.38
C ILE A 41 -8.00 0.91 4.48
N LEU A 42 -7.83 0.25 3.35
CA LEU A 42 -7.62 -1.19 3.27
C LEU A 42 -6.14 -1.49 3.07
N THR A 43 -5.57 -2.36 3.90
CA THR A 43 -4.17 -2.77 3.78
C THR A 43 -4.00 -4.24 4.15
N THR A 44 -2.95 -4.86 3.62
CA THR A 44 -2.59 -6.25 3.93
C THR A 44 -1.69 -6.37 5.16
N ASP A 45 -1.05 -5.28 5.55
CA ASP A 45 -0.08 -5.26 6.64
C ASP A 45 -0.17 -3.93 7.41
N GLU A 46 -0.03 -4.00 8.74
CA GLU A 46 -0.09 -2.82 9.61
C GLU A 46 1.16 -1.94 9.45
N LEU A 47 2.30 -2.51 9.05
CA LEU A 47 3.52 -1.74 8.80
C LEU A 47 3.39 -0.76 7.63
N LEU A 48 2.48 -1.02 6.68
CA LEU A 48 2.20 -0.11 5.55
C LEU A 48 1.53 1.18 6.01
N PHE A 49 0.84 1.15 7.16
CA PHE A 49 0.10 2.29 7.67
C PHE A 49 0.06 2.28 9.21
N PRO A 50 1.20 2.55 9.89
CA PRO A 50 1.32 2.40 11.33
C PRO A 50 0.50 3.43 12.12
N LYS A 51 0.22 3.16 13.40
CA LYS A 51 -0.67 3.98 14.23
C LYS A 51 -0.18 5.42 14.41
N GLU A 52 1.12 5.62 14.52
CA GLU A 52 1.75 6.93 14.65
C GLU A 52 1.45 7.79 13.42
N LEU A 53 1.55 7.20 12.22
CA LEU A 53 1.20 7.85 10.96
C LEU A 53 -0.29 8.17 10.88
N ARG A 54 -1.15 7.23 11.29
CA ARG A 54 -2.61 7.44 11.33
C ARG A 54 -2.95 8.67 12.17
N THR A 55 -2.36 8.77 13.35
CA THR A 55 -2.67 9.83 14.33
C THR A 55 -2.27 11.20 13.78
N LEU A 56 -1.09 11.30 13.14
CA LEU A 56 -0.63 12.54 12.51
C LEU A 56 -1.57 13.01 11.38
N ILE A 57 -2.04 12.08 10.53
CA ILE A 57 -2.95 12.41 9.43
C ILE A 57 -4.35 12.78 9.96
N GLU A 58 -4.85 12.06 10.97
CA GLU A 58 -6.12 12.39 11.63
C GLU A 58 -6.09 13.80 12.24
N ASP A 59 -4.98 14.16 12.89
CA ASP A 59 -4.80 15.48 13.51
C ASP A 59 -4.66 16.59 12.46
N GLU A 60 -3.89 16.36 11.39
CA GLU A 60 -3.61 17.37 10.36
C GLU A 60 -4.81 17.65 9.46
N LEU A 61 -5.55 16.60 9.07
CA LEU A 61 -6.70 16.74 8.16
C LEU A 61 -8.05 16.79 8.89
N HIS A 62 -8.07 16.68 10.21
CA HIS A 62 -9.29 16.61 11.04
C HIS A 62 -10.26 15.51 10.57
N VAL A 63 -9.72 14.34 10.22
CA VAL A 63 -10.45 13.15 9.75
C VAL A 63 -10.39 12.02 10.76
N LYS A 64 -11.20 10.98 10.54
CA LYS A 64 -11.07 9.70 11.25
C LYS A 64 -10.69 8.60 10.28
N LEU A 65 -9.56 7.96 10.49
CA LEU A 65 -9.08 6.86 9.67
C LEU A 65 -9.56 5.53 10.26
N GLU A 66 -10.26 4.75 9.46
CA GLU A 66 -10.58 3.36 9.75
C GLU A 66 -9.70 2.46 8.90
N VAL A 67 -8.78 1.75 9.56
CA VAL A 67 -7.86 0.84 8.88
C VAL A 67 -8.41 -0.58 8.97
N ILE A 68 -8.71 -1.16 7.82
CA ILE A 68 -9.19 -2.51 7.64
C ILE A 68 -7.98 -3.35 7.20
N LEU A 69 -7.65 -4.36 8.00
CA LEU A 69 -6.61 -5.32 7.68
C LEU A 69 -7.25 -6.57 7.07
N THR A 70 -6.89 -6.90 5.83
CA THR A 70 -7.28 -8.17 5.22
C THR A 70 -6.09 -8.83 4.54
N ARG A 71 -5.98 -10.14 4.73
CA ARG A 71 -4.97 -10.99 4.08
C ARG A 71 -5.58 -11.88 3.00
N ASP A 72 -6.90 -11.87 2.89
CA ASP A 72 -7.61 -12.53 1.81
C ASP A 72 -7.72 -11.58 0.63
N TRP A 73 -7.00 -11.91 -0.44
CA TRP A 73 -6.99 -11.14 -1.66
C TRP A 73 -8.36 -11.08 -2.34
N ASN A 74 -9.23 -12.08 -2.14
CA ASN A 74 -10.60 -12.02 -2.66
C ASN A 74 -11.41 -10.95 -1.91
N THR A 75 -11.25 -10.88 -0.59
CA THR A 75 -11.81 -9.80 0.22
C THR A 75 -11.25 -8.44 -0.21
N LEU A 76 -9.95 -8.35 -0.54
CA LEU A 76 -9.37 -7.11 -1.06
C LEU A 76 -10.02 -6.66 -2.37
N LEU A 77 -10.17 -7.58 -3.32
CA LEU A 77 -10.86 -7.31 -4.58
C LEU A 77 -12.31 -6.90 -4.34
N ALA A 78 -13.06 -7.64 -3.52
CA ALA A 78 -14.46 -7.36 -3.22
C ALA A 78 -14.65 -5.95 -2.63
N ASN A 79 -13.79 -5.54 -1.70
CA ASN A 79 -13.83 -4.22 -1.06
C ASN A 79 -13.35 -3.08 -1.97
N THR A 80 -12.55 -3.40 -2.98
CA THR A 80 -12.12 -2.44 -4.01
C THR A 80 -13.28 -2.15 -4.98
N VAL A 81 -14.07 -3.16 -5.35
CA VAL A 81 -15.15 -3.02 -6.36
C VAL A 81 -16.53 -2.73 -5.77
N SER A 82 -16.73 -2.93 -4.47
CA SER A 82 -18.01 -2.76 -3.80
C SER A 82 -18.53 -1.31 -3.86
N THR A 83 -19.79 -1.12 -3.49
CA THR A 83 -20.37 0.22 -3.29
C THR A 83 -21.05 0.25 -1.92
N PRO A 84 -20.56 1.06 -0.95
CA PRO A 84 -19.43 1.97 -1.06
C PRO A 84 -18.07 1.25 -0.92
N SER A 85 -17.16 1.46 -1.87
CA SER A 85 -15.79 0.89 -1.82
C SER A 85 -14.95 1.55 -0.72
N GLU A 86 -13.83 0.92 -0.38
CA GLU A 86 -12.82 1.59 0.45
C GLU A 86 -12.25 2.82 -0.25
N ASP A 87 -11.73 3.77 0.55
CA ASP A 87 -11.30 5.08 0.05
C ASP A 87 -9.84 5.02 -0.44
N ILE A 88 -8.98 4.27 0.26
CA ILE A 88 -7.59 3.99 -0.13
C ILE A 88 -7.34 2.50 0.03
N VAL A 89 -6.70 1.88 -0.95
CA VAL A 89 -6.29 0.47 -0.89
C VAL A 89 -4.78 0.35 -1.13
N PHE A 90 -4.07 -0.27 -0.18
CA PHE A 90 -2.67 -0.63 -0.33
C PHE A 90 -2.54 -2.03 -0.92
N LEU A 91 -1.84 -2.15 -2.05
CA LEU A 91 -1.71 -3.42 -2.78
C LEU A 91 -0.42 -3.47 -3.64
N PRO A 92 -0.01 -4.67 -4.10
CA PRO A 92 1.07 -4.82 -5.06
C PRO A 92 0.76 -4.21 -6.43
N SER A 93 1.77 -3.74 -7.15
CA SER A 93 1.64 -3.08 -8.46
C SER A 93 0.93 -3.93 -9.55
N TYR A 94 1.13 -5.24 -9.54
CA TYR A 94 0.50 -6.14 -10.52
C TYR A 94 -1.02 -6.29 -10.30
N TRP A 95 -1.48 -6.13 -9.05
CA TRP A 95 -2.92 -5.98 -8.74
C TRP A 95 -3.46 -4.66 -9.27
N ALA A 96 -2.73 -3.56 -9.04
CA ALA A 96 -3.11 -2.24 -9.56
C ALA A 96 -3.27 -2.28 -11.08
N THR A 97 -2.32 -2.93 -11.77
CA THR A 97 -2.36 -3.12 -13.22
C THR A 97 -3.62 -3.85 -13.68
N THR A 98 -4.01 -4.91 -12.95
CA THR A 98 -5.22 -5.68 -13.26
C THR A 98 -6.49 -4.86 -13.05
N LEU A 99 -6.57 -4.13 -11.93
CA LEU A 99 -7.72 -3.26 -11.59
C LEU A 99 -7.85 -2.09 -12.57
N ARG A 100 -6.73 -1.51 -12.99
CA ARG A 100 -6.66 -0.46 -14.02
C ARG A 100 -7.25 -0.92 -15.34
N GLN A 101 -6.90 -2.12 -15.81
CA GLN A 101 -7.43 -2.67 -17.07
C GLN A 101 -8.96 -2.83 -17.05
N GLN A 102 -9.53 -2.95 -15.85
CA GLN A 102 -10.96 -3.05 -15.63
C GLN A 102 -11.62 -1.69 -15.34
N ASN A 103 -10.87 -0.58 -15.40
CA ASN A 103 -11.30 0.78 -15.08
C ASN A 103 -11.85 0.93 -13.65
N LEU A 104 -11.31 0.17 -12.69
CA LEU A 104 -11.75 0.16 -11.30
C LEU A 104 -10.99 1.15 -10.40
N LEU A 105 -10.04 1.88 -10.96
CA LEU A 105 -9.18 2.81 -10.23
C LEU A 105 -9.43 4.26 -10.69
N SER A 106 -9.35 5.19 -9.74
CA SER A 106 -9.34 6.62 -10.02
C SER A 106 -7.98 7.05 -10.55
N ASN A 107 -7.99 8.05 -11.43
CA ASN A 107 -6.78 8.68 -11.92
C ASN A 107 -6.34 9.80 -10.96
N LEU A 108 -5.27 9.54 -10.21
CA LEU A 108 -4.71 10.44 -9.20
C LEU A 108 -4.21 11.76 -9.83
N SER A 109 -3.73 11.75 -11.08
CA SER A 109 -3.29 12.98 -11.77
C SER A 109 -4.40 14.00 -12.03
N ILE A 110 -5.68 13.60 -12.04
CA ILE A 110 -6.80 14.53 -12.17
C ILE A 110 -6.91 15.42 -10.93
N HIS A 111 -6.54 14.86 -9.78
CA HIS A 111 -6.70 15.50 -8.48
C HIS A 111 -5.41 16.21 -8.03
N ASP A 112 -4.23 15.67 -8.37
CA ASP A 112 -2.94 16.30 -8.08
C ASP A 112 -1.86 15.87 -9.11
N VAL A 113 -1.45 16.81 -9.96
CA VAL A 113 -0.41 16.59 -10.98
C VAL A 113 0.99 16.48 -10.36
N GLU A 114 1.22 17.09 -9.18
CA GLU A 114 2.51 17.08 -8.52
C GLU A 114 2.82 15.73 -7.88
N LEU A 115 1.79 14.94 -7.54
CA LEU A 115 1.95 13.64 -6.89
C LEU A 115 2.81 12.69 -7.74
N GLN A 116 2.60 12.67 -9.06
CA GLN A 116 3.40 11.86 -9.99
C GLN A 116 4.87 12.32 -10.03
N GLN A 117 5.12 13.63 -9.93
CA GLN A 117 6.48 14.21 -10.01
C GLN A 117 7.35 13.85 -8.79
N ARG A 118 6.73 13.46 -7.68
CA ARG A 118 7.43 13.03 -6.46
C ARG A 118 7.94 11.59 -6.54
N VAL A 119 7.42 10.79 -7.47
CA VAL A 119 7.83 9.40 -7.67
C VAL A 119 9.07 9.33 -8.57
N ALA A 120 10.02 8.46 -8.21
CA ALA A 120 11.21 8.26 -9.03
C ALA A 120 10.85 7.63 -10.38
N PRO A 121 11.49 8.05 -11.49
CA PRO A 121 11.11 7.63 -12.84
C PRO A 121 11.13 6.10 -13.09
N ASP A 122 11.89 5.35 -12.31
CA ASP A 122 12.00 3.90 -12.42
C ASP A 122 10.71 3.16 -11.99
N PHE A 123 9.85 3.82 -11.18
CA PHE A 123 8.58 3.26 -10.71
C PHE A 123 7.35 3.82 -11.45
N LEU A 124 7.58 4.64 -12.48
CA LEU A 124 6.51 5.14 -13.33
C LEU A 124 6.33 4.23 -14.55
N ASP A 125 5.08 3.94 -14.89
CA ASP A 125 4.74 3.09 -16.04
C ASP A 125 5.11 3.79 -17.36
N LYS A 126 6.21 3.35 -17.98
CA LYS A 126 6.69 3.86 -19.27
C LYS A 126 5.81 3.47 -20.47
N SER A 127 4.96 2.44 -20.32
CA SER A 127 4.05 2.01 -21.39
C SER A 127 2.86 2.95 -21.57
N SER A 128 2.60 3.81 -20.58
CA SER A 128 1.63 4.90 -20.66
C SER A 128 2.19 6.08 -21.49
N ASN A 129 2.36 5.87 -22.80
CA ASN A 129 2.57 6.97 -23.75
C ASN A 129 1.42 8.01 -23.73
N SER A 130 0.32 7.71 -23.04
CA SER A 130 -0.60 8.71 -22.55
C SER A 130 -0.18 9.14 -21.14
N ALA A 131 0.35 10.36 -21.01
CA ALA A 131 0.53 11.10 -19.76
C ALA A 131 -0.81 11.40 -19.02
N ARG A 132 -1.79 10.51 -19.12
CA ARG A 132 -3.19 10.72 -18.75
C ARG A 132 -3.72 9.76 -17.69
N THR A 133 -2.98 8.76 -17.21
CA THR A 133 -3.49 7.85 -16.17
C THR A 133 -2.39 7.49 -15.17
N PHE A 134 -2.36 8.20 -14.04
CA PHE A 134 -1.57 7.84 -12.87
C PHE A 134 -2.54 7.32 -11.81
N ASP A 135 -2.71 6.01 -11.73
CA ASP A 135 -3.74 5.35 -10.89
C ASP A 135 -3.15 4.58 -9.70
N PHE A 136 -1.82 4.44 -9.67
CA PHE A 136 -1.07 3.75 -8.64
C PHE A 136 0.07 4.64 -8.14
N LEU A 137 0.09 4.90 -6.83
CA LEU A 137 1.16 5.61 -6.16
C LEU A 137 2.11 4.60 -5.49
N PRO A 138 3.28 4.30 -6.07
CA PRO A 138 4.24 3.37 -5.48
C PRO A 138 4.87 3.99 -4.23
N PHE A 139 4.91 3.22 -3.14
CA PHE A 139 5.53 3.61 -1.85
C PHE A 139 6.79 2.81 -1.55
N TYR A 140 6.86 1.57 -2.02
CA TYR A 140 7.88 0.62 -1.61
C TYR A 140 8.20 -0.39 -2.69
N TRP A 141 9.44 -0.84 -2.68
CA TRP A 141 9.91 -1.96 -3.48
C TRP A 141 10.87 -2.83 -2.68
N ILE A 142 10.91 -4.11 -3.03
CA ILE A 142 11.80 -5.11 -2.45
C ILE A 142 12.22 -6.11 -3.51
N LYS A 143 13.52 -6.39 -3.59
CA LYS A 143 14.03 -7.60 -4.22
C LYS A 143 14.13 -8.69 -3.16
N THR A 144 13.41 -9.79 -3.34
CA THR A 144 13.45 -10.96 -2.47
C THR A 144 14.44 -12.00 -3.00
N GLY A 145 14.88 -12.90 -2.13
CA GLY A 145 15.67 -14.07 -2.49
C GLY A 145 15.58 -15.14 -1.40
N PHE A 146 15.76 -16.40 -1.77
CA PHE A 146 15.75 -17.49 -0.79
C PHE A 146 17.09 -17.60 -0.09
N LYS A 147 17.08 -17.46 1.23
CA LYS A 147 18.24 -17.70 2.09
C LYS A 147 18.10 -19.04 2.80
N THR A 148 19.09 -19.90 2.67
CA THR A 148 19.13 -21.21 3.33
C THR A 148 19.80 -21.10 4.71
N THR A 149 19.63 -22.12 5.55
CA THR A 149 20.42 -22.26 6.78
C THR A 149 21.84 -22.76 6.46
N ASN A 150 22.84 -22.22 7.18
CA ASN A 150 24.24 -22.63 7.12
C ASN A 150 24.94 -22.40 5.75
N ASP A 151 24.51 -21.38 5.00
CA ASP A 151 25.12 -20.95 3.73
C ASP A 151 25.26 -22.09 2.69
N GLN A 152 24.32 -23.05 2.72
CA GLN A 152 24.27 -24.18 1.78
C GLN A 152 23.50 -23.79 0.51
N SER A 153 23.89 -24.29 -0.67
CA SER A 153 23.13 -24.03 -1.89
C SER A 153 21.65 -24.46 -1.79
N PHE A 154 20.76 -23.78 -2.51
CA PHE A 154 19.34 -24.11 -2.56
C PHE A 154 19.08 -25.57 -2.98
N GLU A 155 19.81 -26.10 -3.96
CA GLU A 155 19.71 -27.51 -4.36
C GLU A 155 20.10 -28.48 -3.23
N ALA A 156 21.14 -28.16 -2.46
CA ALA A 156 21.54 -28.96 -1.29
C ALA A 156 20.44 -28.95 -0.23
N PHE A 157 19.83 -27.79 0.03
CA PHE A 157 18.65 -27.69 0.87
C PHE A 157 17.51 -28.58 0.36
N LEU A 158 17.19 -28.55 -0.94
CA LEU A 158 16.09 -29.34 -1.52
C LEU A 158 16.25 -30.84 -1.28
N ARG A 159 17.48 -31.35 -1.18
CA ARG A 159 17.75 -32.77 -0.88
C ARG A 159 17.37 -33.17 0.56
N ASN A 160 17.36 -32.23 1.51
CA ASN A 160 16.96 -32.51 2.89
C ASN A 160 15.43 -32.45 3.07
N LYS A 161 14.75 -33.60 3.06
CA LYS A 161 13.28 -33.68 3.17
C LYS A 161 12.68 -33.16 4.48
N LYS A 162 13.47 -32.97 5.53
CA LYS A 162 12.97 -32.57 6.86
C LYS A 162 12.74 -31.07 6.99
N ASP A 163 13.39 -30.27 6.16
CA ASP A 163 13.36 -28.82 6.30
C ASP A 163 12.16 -28.21 5.54
N SER A 164 11.56 -27.16 6.09
CA SER A 164 10.48 -26.38 5.46
C SER A 164 11.01 -25.28 4.54
N THR A 165 10.18 -24.89 3.57
CA THR A 165 10.38 -23.68 2.76
C THR A 165 9.36 -22.64 3.22
N LEU A 166 9.84 -21.47 3.63
CA LEU A 166 9.02 -20.33 4.02
C LEU A 166 9.07 -19.27 2.90
N PHE A 167 7.95 -19.06 2.24
CA PHE A 167 7.76 -17.99 1.28
C PHE A 167 7.47 -16.69 1.98
N LEU A 168 7.94 -15.60 1.38
CA LEU A 168 7.57 -14.28 1.83
C LEU A 168 6.23 -13.94 1.18
N LEU A 169 5.28 -13.55 2.01
CA LEU A 169 3.90 -13.22 1.65
C LEU A 169 3.05 -14.45 1.33
N ALA A 170 1.80 -14.39 1.77
CA ALA A 170 0.75 -15.31 1.31
C ALA A 170 0.19 -14.83 -0.03
N ASP A 171 1.05 -14.72 -1.04
CA ASP A 171 0.73 -14.21 -2.37
C ASP A 171 0.72 -15.38 -3.37
N GLU A 172 -0.47 -15.75 -3.86
CA GLU A 172 -0.60 -16.93 -4.72
C GLU A 172 0.11 -16.77 -6.08
N ASP A 173 0.23 -15.56 -6.60
CA ASP A 173 0.87 -15.30 -7.89
C ASP A 173 2.38 -15.42 -7.78
N LEU A 174 2.94 -14.85 -6.72
CA LEU A 174 4.36 -14.98 -6.40
C LEU A 174 4.74 -16.45 -6.21
N ILE A 175 3.98 -17.17 -5.39
CA ILE A 175 4.21 -18.60 -5.14
C ILE A 175 4.08 -19.39 -6.45
N LEU A 176 3.05 -19.10 -7.27
CA LEU A 176 2.89 -19.76 -8.57
C LEU A 176 4.08 -19.50 -9.50
N LYS A 177 4.59 -18.28 -9.55
CA LYS A 177 5.74 -17.92 -10.40
C LYS A 177 7.02 -18.63 -9.97
N HIS A 178 7.26 -18.78 -8.67
CA HIS A 178 8.34 -19.61 -8.15
C HIS A 178 8.19 -21.07 -8.60
N PHE A 179 6.99 -21.63 -8.51
CA PHE A 179 6.71 -23.00 -8.98
C PHE A 179 6.90 -23.19 -10.48
N GLN A 180 6.56 -22.19 -11.29
CA GLN A 180 6.80 -22.20 -12.73
C GLN A 180 8.30 -22.19 -13.04
N ALA A 181 9.08 -21.34 -12.36
CA ALA A 181 10.54 -21.30 -12.52
C ALA A 181 11.20 -22.63 -12.13
N TRP A 182 10.74 -23.27 -11.05
CA TRP A 182 11.24 -24.60 -10.67
C TRP A 182 10.86 -25.71 -11.63
N ASP A 183 9.73 -25.59 -12.31
CA ASP A 183 9.28 -26.55 -13.33
C ASP A 183 10.26 -26.53 -14.51
N GLU A 184 10.65 -25.34 -14.96
CA GLU A 184 11.64 -25.13 -16.02
C GLU A 184 13.03 -25.68 -15.66
N GLN A 185 13.37 -25.67 -14.36
CA GLN A 185 14.63 -26.19 -13.83
C GLN A 185 14.56 -27.69 -13.47
N GLY A 186 13.39 -28.33 -13.57
CA GLY A 186 13.19 -29.73 -13.16
C GLY A 186 13.25 -29.97 -11.63
N LEU A 187 13.11 -28.92 -10.82
CA LEU A 187 13.22 -28.97 -9.36
C LEU A 187 11.88 -29.21 -8.65
N THR A 188 10.76 -29.05 -9.35
CA THR A 188 9.39 -29.18 -8.78
C THR A 188 9.18 -30.46 -7.94
N PRO A 189 9.61 -31.67 -8.36
CA PRO A 189 9.40 -32.88 -7.56
C PRO A 189 10.09 -32.85 -6.19
N MET A 190 11.19 -32.10 -6.06
CA MET A 190 11.91 -31.94 -4.80
C MET A 190 11.24 -30.89 -3.92
N VAL A 191 10.81 -29.78 -4.50
CA VAL A 191 10.07 -28.71 -3.81
C VAL A 191 8.74 -29.22 -3.26
N GLN A 192 8.00 -30.03 -4.01
CA GLN A 192 6.72 -30.60 -3.58
C GLN A 192 6.83 -31.51 -2.34
N GLN A 193 8.03 -32.04 -2.05
CA GLN A 193 8.28 -32.81 -0.83
C GLN A 193 8.48 -31.92 0.40
N LYS A 194 8.64 -30.61 0.21
CA LYS A 194 8.83 -29.63 1.29
C LYS A 194 7.51 -29.17 1.85
N LYS A 195 7.47 -28.94 3.16
CA LYS A 195 6.38 -28.19 3.76
C LYS A 195 6.52 -26.72 3.37
N ILE A 196 5.46 -26.17 2.78
CA ILE A 196 5.37 -24.77 2.36
C ILE A 196 4.67 -24.00 3.47
N LEU A 197 5.30 -22.92 3.91
CA LEU A 197 4.73 -21.95 4.85
C LEU A 197 4.84 -20.56 4.22
N THR A 198 4.00 -19.64 4.64
CA THR A 198 4.01 -18.24 4.19
C THR A 198 4.25 -17.32 5.38
N LEU A 199 5.13 -16.35 5.22
CA LEU A 199 5.45 -15.31 6.21
C LEU A 199 4.80 -13.99 5.84
N GLN A 200 4.51 -13.17 6.85
CA GLN A 200 4.01 -11.81 6.63
C GLN A 200 5.16 -10.79 6.60
N LEU A 201 4.91 -9.60 6.04
CA LEU A 201 5.94 -8.54 6.06
C LEU A 201 6.28 -8.12 7.48
N GLU A 202 5.29 -8.05 8.39
CA GLU A 202 5.52 -7.78 9.81
C GLU A 202 6.36 -8.84 10.55
N GLU A 203 6.42 -10.06 10.02
CA GLU A 203 7.18 -11.18 10.60
C GLU A 203 8.65 -11.19 10.12
N LEU A 204 8.99 -10.44 9.07
CA LEU A 204 10.37 -10.30 8.56
C LEU A 204 11.37 -9.90 9.65
N LEU A 205 10.93 -9.11 10.63
CA LEU A 205 11.78 -8.60 11.70
C LEU A 205 11.89 -9.56 12.90
N LYS A 206 11.09 -10.64 12.94
CA LYS A 206 10.88 -11.48 14.14
C LYS A 206 11.22 -12.96 13.93
N THR A 207 11.59 -13.38 12.73
CA THR A 207 11.64 -14.82 12.40
C THR A 207 12.94 -15.48 12.89
N ASP A 208 12.82 -16.41 13.84
CA ASP A 208 13.87 -17.35 14.22
C ASP A 208 14.09 -18.39 13.11
N ARG A 209 15.36 -18.67 12.77
CA ARG A 209 15.77 -19.40 11.56
C ARG A 209 15.38 -20.89 11.60
N VAL A 210 14.38 -21.31 10.83
CA VAL A 210 14.10 -22.73 10.57
C VAL A 210 13.84 -22.96 9.07
N GLY A 211 14.78 -23.61 8.36
CA GLY A 211 14.66 -23.93 6.94
C GLY A 211 15.08 -22.80 5.99
N THR A 212 14.61 -22.84 4.75
CA THR A 212 14.89 -21.80 3.74
C THR A 212 13.79 -20.75 3.78
N ILE A 213 14.18 -19.48 3.79
CA ILE A 213 13.25 -18.34 3.92
C ILE A 213 13.48 -17.37 2.77
N GLU A 214 12.41 -16.96 2.09
CA GLU A 214 12.45 -15.82 1.18
C GLU A 214 12.54 -14.52 1.98
N LEU A 215 13.59 -13.73 1.75
CA LEU A 215 13.89 -12.51 2.51
C LEU A 215 14.32 -11.37 1.58
N PRO A 216 14.21 -10.10 2.02
CA PRO A 216 14.82 -8.98 1.32
C PRO A 216 16.32 -9.20 1.10
N VAL A 217 16.79 -9.01 -0.14
CA VAL A 217 18.20 -8.98 -0.47
C VAL A 217 18.75 -7.60 -0.07
N ASN A 218 19.26 -7.51 1.16
CA ASN A 218 19.76 -6.25 1.73
C ASN A 218 21.26 -6.03 1.49
N GLU A 219 21.96 -6.92 0.79
CA GLU A 219 23.42 -6.90 0.73
C GLU A 219 23.93 -6.71 -0.70
N ALA A 220 24.81 -5.72 -0.89
CA ALA A 220 25.58 -5.49 -2.11
C ALA A 220 26.76 -6.48 -2.20
N HIS A 221 26.57 -7.75 -1.80
CA HIS A 221 27.67 -8.70 -1.74
C HIS A 221 28.00 -9.27 -3.12
N THR A 222 29.26 -9.08 -3.52
CA THR A 222 29.92 -9.67 -4.68
C THR A 222 30.08 -11.19 -4.59
N ASP A 223 29.78 -11.80 -3.44
CA ASP A 223 29.86 -13.26 -3.20
C ASP A 223 28.48 -13.94 -3.16
N LEU A 224 27.46 -13.37 -3.81
CA LEU A 224 26.22 -14.07 -4.14
C LEU A 224 26.51 -15.14 -5.21
N GLN A 225 27.17 -16.22 -4.84
CA GLN A 225 27.35 -17.37 -5.72
C GLN A 225 26.11 -18.26 -5.67
N ALA A 226 25.47 -18.42 -6.83
CA ALA A 226 24.52 -19.48 -7.18
C ALA A 226 23.10 -19.47 -6.58
N GLU A 227 22.74 -18.55 -5.67
CA GLU A 227 21.42 -18.53 -5.01
C GLU A 227 20.36 -17.58 -5.65
N ASP A 228 20.74 -16.84 -6.69
CA ASP A 228 19.92 -15.80 -7.36
C ASP A 228 18.83 -16.31 -8.31
N GLN A 229 18.63 -17.62 -8.49
CA GLN A 229 17.74 -18.16 -9.54
C GLN A 229 16.23 -17.99 -9.29
N LEU A 230 15.85 -17.37 -8.17
CA LEU A 230 14.46 -17.30 -7.67
C LEU A 230 14.20 -16.00 -6.89
N SER A 231 14.85 -14.92 -7.29
CA SER A 231 14.52 -13.61 -6.75
C SER A 231 13.20 -13.13 -7.31
N ALA A 232 12.41 -12.39 -6.54
CA ALA A 232 11.29 -11.63 -7.08
C ALA A 232 11.50 -10.14 -6.81
N LEU A 233 11.11 -9.30 -7.76
CA LEU A 233 11.04 -7.85 -7.54
C LEU A 233 9.58 -7.47 -7.37
N LEU A 234 9.26 -6.92 -6.20
CA LEU A 234 7.89 -6.62 -5.81
C LEU A 234 7.78 -5.15 -5.42
N VAL A 235 6.70 -4.50 -5.85
CA VAL A 235 6.43 -3.08 -5.62
C VAL A 235 5.04 -2.94 -4.99
N TRP A 236 4.96 -2.27 -3.84
CA TRP A 236 3.71 -1.92 -3.18
C TRP A 236 3.42 -0.44 -3.31
N GLY A 237 2.14 -0.13 -3.36
CA GLY A 237 1.67 1.23 -3.43
C GLY A 237 0.24 1.35 -2.96
N ALA A 238 -0.33 2.54 -3.15
CA ALA A 238 -1.73 2.80 -2.89
C ALA A 238 -2.47 3.11 -4.19
N VAL A 239 -3.74 2.73 -4.21
CA VAL A 239 -4.72 3.12 -5.23
C VAL A 239 -5.94 3.74 -4.56
N VAL A 240 -6.68 4.54 -5.33
CA VAL A 240 -8.00 5.04 -4.94
C VAL A 240 -9.02 4.36 -5.85
N PRO A 241 -9.96 3.55 -5.33
CA PRO A 241 -10.98 2.93 -6.17
C PRO A 241 -11.86 3.95 -6.88
N SER A 242 -12.30 3.65 -8.12
CA SER A 242 -13.17 4.53 -8.91
C SER A 242 -14.52 4.78 -8.24
N ASN A 243 -14.97 3.86 -7.38
CA ASN A 243 -16.26 3.90 -6.69
C ASN A 243 -16.20 4.59 -5.31
N SER A 244 -15.03 5.08 -4.87
CA SER A 244 -14.94 5.83 -3.61
C SER A 244 -15.68 7.16 -3.75
N ASP A 245 -16.41 7.54 -2.70
CA ASP A 245 -17.10 8.82 -2.56
C ASP A 245 -16.18 9.94 -2.05
N LYS A 246 -14.94 9.63 -1.64
CA LYS A 246 -13.98 10.57 -1.02
C LYS A 246 -12.66 10.68 -1.78
N LYS A 247 -12.71 10.64 -3.12
CA LYS A 247 -11.50 10.66 -3.97
C LYS A 247 -10.56 11.83 -3.68
N ASP A 248 -11.10 13.05 -3.52
CA ASP A 248 -10.29 14.24 -3.26
C ASP A 248 -9.56 14.14 -1.91
N LEU A 249 -10.28 13.74 -0.85
CA LEU A 249 -9.71 13.55 0.48
C LEU A 249 -8.71 12.39 0.52
N ALA A 250 -8.98 11.31 -0.23
CA ALA A 250 -8.05 10.20 -0.39
C ALA A 250 -6.74 10.66 -1.05
N VAL A 251 -6.82 11.49 -2.11
CA VAL A 251 -5.65 12.07 -2.77
C VAL A 251 -4.91 13.05 -1.84
N GLU A 252 -5.62 13.83 -1.03
CA GLU A 252 -5.01 14.72 -0.03
C GLU A 252 -4.22 13.92 1.02
N ILE A 253 -4.77 12.80 1.51
CA ILE A 253 -4.04 11.86 2.38
C ILE A 253 -2.81 11.30 1.68
N LEU A 254 -2.93 10.83 0.44
CA LEU A 254 -1.79 10.32 -0.34
C LEU A 254 -0.73 11.40 -0.55
N ASN A 255 -1.13 12.65 -0.80
CA ASN A 255 -0.23 13.77 -0.97
C ASN A 255 0.55 14.04 0.32
N LEU A 256 -0.15 14.09 1.46
CA LEU A 256 0.44 14.27 2.78
C LEU A 256 1.47 13.17 3.07
N LEU A 257 1.15 11.91 2.74
CA LEU A 257 2.07 10.79 2.88
C LEU A 257 3.38 11.01 2.11
N THR A 258 3.36 11.61 0.94
CA THR A 258 4.58 11.85 0.13
C THR A 258 5.42 13.04 0.60
N THR A 259 4.99 13.78 1.62
CA THR A 259 5.76 14.94 2.11
C THR A 259 7.08 14.49 2.75
N PRO A 260 8.19 15.23 2.56
CA PRO A 260 9.48 14.89 3.18
C PRO A 260 9.37 14.73 4.70
N LEU A 261 8.51 15.53 5.35
CA LEU A 261 8.29 15.47 6.79
C LEU A 261 7.81 14.09 7.25
N LEU A 262 6.76 13.54 6.64
CA LEU A 262 6.23 12.22 7.01
C LEU A 262 7.15 11.09 6.54
N GLN A 263 7.72 11.23 5.34
CA GLN A 263 8.64 10.25 4.77
C GLN A 263 9.90 10.05 5.62
N GLU A 264 10.47 11.13 6.15
CA GLU A 264 11.73 11.07 6.92
C GLU A 264 11.52 10.84 8.42
N LYS A 265 10.42 11.33 9.03
CA LYS A 265 10.21 11.17 10.48
C LYS A 265 9.57 9.84 10.86
N VAL A 266 8.66 9.33 10.03
CA VAL A 266 7.80 8.19 10.39
C VAL A 266 8.10 7.00 9.49
N LEU A 267 8.03 7.20 8.17
CA LEU A 267 8.16 6.09 7.22
C LEU A 267 9.59 5.58 7.05
N VAL A 268 10.61 6.34 7.45
CA VAL A 268 12.00 5.86 7.49
C VAL A 268 12.21 4.67 8.43
N GLN A 269 11.37 4.59 9.47
CA GLN A 269 11.40 3.50 10.45
C GLN A 269 10.70 2.25 9.92
N THR A 270 9.94 2.40 8.84
CA THR A 270 9.28 1.29 8.15
C THR A 270 10.12 0.91 6.92
N PRO A 271 9.84 -0.23 6.27
CA PRO A 271 10.45 -0.51 4.98
C PRO A 271 9.98 0.45 3.86
N PHE A 272 8.98 1.33 4.10
CA PHE A 272 8.12 1.92 3.06
C PHE A 272 8.40 3.39 2.70
N ASN A 273 9.56 3.67 2.13
CA ASN A 273 9.88 5.00 1.57
C ASN A 273 10.90 4.95 0.41
N SER A 274 10.87 3.86 -0.36
CA SER A 274 11.95 3.52 -1.29
C SER A 274 11.74 3.96 -2.74
N THR A 275 10.63 4.65 -3.06
CA THR A 275 10.21 4.96 -4.43
C THR A 275 10.16 6.45 -4.78
N PHE A 276 10.37 7.35 -3.81
CA PHE A 276 10.24 8.81 -3.99
C PHE A 276 11.57 9.50 -4.31
N THR A 277 11.51 10.66 -4.97
CA THR A 277 12.69 11.42 -5.41
C THR A 277 13.34 12.27 -4.31
N GLN A 278 12.58 12.70 -3.29
CA GLN A 278 13.00 13.72 -2.33
C GLN A 278 13.32 13.22 -0.91
N VAL A 279 13.32 11.91 -0.66
CA VAL A 279 13.71 11.37 0.66
C VAL A 279 15.22 11.47 0.78
N SER A 280 15.72 12.22 1.77
CA SER A 280 17.16 12.49 1.85
C SER A 280 17.99 11.22 2.00
N ASP A 281 19.09 11.16 1.25
CA ASP A 281 20.02 10.04 1.21
C ASP A 281 20.52 9.60 2.60
N LYS A 282 20.62 10.54 3.55
CA LYS A 282 21.11 10.22 4.91
C LYS A 282 20.09 9.50 5.78
N ALA A 283 18.80 9.64 5.48
CA ALA A 283 17.74 9.00 6.24
C ALA A 283 17.61 7.50 5.89
N LEU A 284 17.95 7.12 4.65
CA LEU A 284 17.76 5.76 4.14
C LEU A 284 19.05 4.98 3.89
N PRO A 285 19.13 3.70 4.30
CA PRO A 285 20.14 2.78 3.80
C PRO A 285 20.14 2.78 2.28
N VAL A 286 21.34 2.79 1.67
CA VAL A 286 21.51 2.86 0.19
C VAL A 286 20.65 1.81 -0.52
N GLN A 287 20.56 0.60 0.03
CA GLN A 287 19.83 -0.54 -0.54
C GLN A 287 18.33 -0.27 -0.71
N ARG A 288 17.78 0.66 0.08
CA ARG A 288 16.35 1.02 0.08
C ARG A 288 16.08 2.27 -0.74
N ARG A 289 17.07 2.87 -1.40
CA ARG A 289 16.84 4.10 -2.18
C ARG A 289 16.29 3.75 -3.55
N ALA A 290 15.44 4.63 -4.09
CA ALA A 290 14.87 4.46 -5.42
C ALA A 290 15.95 4.28 -6.51
N SER A 291 17.06 5.02 -6.41
CA SER A 291 18.17 4.94 -7.35
C SER A 291 18.89 3.58 -7.35
N TYR A 292 18.89 2.87 -6.22
CA TYR A 292 19.61 1.61 -6.06
C TYR A 292 19.01 0.48 -6.89
N ILE A 293 17.74 0.60 -7.32
CA ILE A 293 17.11 -0.39 -8.20
C ILE A 293 17.89 -0.60 -9.51
N ARG A 294 18.61 0.43 -9.97
CA ARG A 294 19.45 0.38 -11.18
C ARG A 294 20.76 -0.37 -10.98
N ASP A 295 21.20 -0.48 -9.73
CA ASP A 295 22.42 -1.20 -9.34
C ASP A 295 22.13 -2.68 -9.01
N LEU A 296 20.85 -3.09 -9.01
CA LEU A 296 20.47 -4.48 -8.80
C LEU A 296 20.77 -5.34 -10.02
N GLN A 297 21.33 -6.52 -9.76
CA GLN A 297 21.32 -7.60 -10.74
C GLN A 297 19.90 -8.17 -10.84
N LEU A 298 19.22 -7.88 -11.96
CA LEU A 298 17.86 -8.34 -12.26
C LEU A 298 17.82 -9.64 -13.09
N LYS A 299 18.99 -10.20 -13.41
CA LYS A 299 19.05 -11.50 -14.11
C LYS A 299 18.35 -12.55 -13.24
N ASP A 300 17.53 -13.40 -13.88
CA ASP A 300 16.80 -14.49 -13.23
C ASP A 300 15.85 -14.01 -12.10
N THR A 301 15.47 -12.72 -12.12
CA THR A 301 14.49 -12.13 -11.19
C THR A 301 13.09 -12.23 -11.78
N LEU A 302 12.18 -12.85 -11.04
CA LEU A 302 10.77 -12.94 -11.34
C LEU A 302 10.11 -11.56 -11.28
N LEU A 303 9.41 -11.23 -12.37
CA LEU A 303 8.54 -10.08 -12.47
C LEU A 303 7.10 -10.58 -12.63
N ILE A 304 6.20 -10.00 -11.83
CA ILE A 304 4.77 -10.27 -11.90
C ILE A 304 4.14 -9.03 -12.52
N ASP A 305 3.60 -9.19 -13.73
CA ASP A 305 3.01 -8.05 -14.46
C ASP A 305 1.53 -7.87 -14.11
N GLN A 306 0.81 -8.98 -13.95
CA GLN A 306 -0.65 -9.00 -13.76
C GLN A 306 -1.06 -10.14 -12.83
N LYS A 307 -2.25 -9.99 -12.24
CA LYS A 307 -2.87 -11.00 -11.39
C LYS A 307 -3.40 -12.17 -12.24
N ASP A 308 -3.00 -13.39 -11.90
CA ASP A 308 -3.57 -14.63 -12.40
C ASP A 308 -4.73 -15.05 -11.49
N VAL A 309 -5.96 -14.84 -11.94
CA VAL A 309 -7.18 -15.18 -11.18
C VAL A 309 -7.27 -16.66 -10.82
N ASP A 310 -6.61 -17.54 -11.58
CA ASP A 310 -6.61 -18.97 -11.35
C ASP A 310 -5.39 -19.44 -10.54
N ALA A 311 -4.56 -18.53 -10.02
CA ALA A 311 -3.30 -18.89 -9.36
C ALA A 311 -3.50 -19.93 -8.24
N LYS A 312 -4.50 -19.71 -7.38
CA LYS A 312 -4.85 -20.63 -6.29
C LYS A 312 -5.27 -22.01 -6.79
N LEU A 313 -6.05 -22.06 -7.88
CA LEU A 313 -6.48 -23.32 -8.48
C LEU A 313 -5.31 -24.06 -9.13
N LYS A 314 -4.43 -23.35 -9.85
CA LYS A 314 -3.23 -23.90 -10.49
C LYS A 314 -2.25 -24.45 -9.45
N LEU A 315 -2.00 -23.72 -8.37
CA LEU A 315 -1.19 -24.18 -7.23
C LEU A 315 -1.71 -25.48 -6.64
N LYS A 316 -3.02 -25.58 -6.43
CA LYS A 316 -3.64 -26.79 -5.88
C LYS A 316 -3.60 -27.96 -6.85
N THR A 317 -3.99 -27.74 -8.10
CA THR A 317 -4.23 -28.82 -9.08
C THR A 317 -2.94 -29.30 -9.77
N LYS A 318 -2.03 -28.39 -10.11
CA LYS A 318 -0.76 -28.71 -10.77
C LYS A 318 0.33 -29.03 -9.76
N TYR A 319 0.39 -28.28 -8.65
CA TYR A 319 1.52 -28.35 -7.72
C TYR A 319 1.19 -28.98 -6.37
N GLY A 320 -0.08 -29.27 -6.06
CA GLY A 320 -0.50 -29.87 -4.78
C GLY A 320 -0.41 -28.91 -3.59
N VAL A 321 -0.24 -27.61 -3.84
CA VAL A 321 -0.05 -26.58 -2.81
C VAL A 321 -1.41 -26.03 -2.37
N THR A 322 -1.66 -26.01 -1.06
CA THR A 322 -2.88 -25.43 -0.48
C THR A 322 -2.50 -24.25 0.40
N LEU A 323 -3.01 -23.06 0.06
CA LEU A 323 -2.77 -21.78 0.74
C LEU A 323 -4.02 -21.30 1.46
#